data_AF-A0A2R7P3I2-F1
#
_entry.id   AF-A0A2R7P3I2-F1
#
_cell.length_a   1.000
_cell.length_b   1.000
_cell.length_c   1.000
_cell.angle_alpha   90.00
_cell.angle_beta   90.00
_cell.angle_gamma   90.00
#
_symmetry.space_group_name_H-M   'P 1'
#
loop_
_entity.id
_entity.type
_entity.pdbx_description
1 polymer ?
#
loop_
_entity_poly.entity_id
_entity_poly.type
_entity_poly.pdbx_seq_one_letter_code
_entity_poly.pdbx_strand_id
1 'polypeptide(L)'
;MRADVFLVERGHAATRSQAQRLIASGVQWRLSALAPWQKVVKNGDDIPSVAEVQLLDDAEAKYISRGGLKLEGALKALGLSVAGLRCLDVGQSTGGFTDCLLQQGAAQVIGVDVGHAQLHDRLRSDLRVVCVEGVNARSLTPDALVQACEMALSEVIVPEEDNETQPEAPYSWMRNGGLVDEAYDDSDDAKDQDIEAFKSERAQRAQGTLPVERRRRPECADVDITPSFTLVTGDLSFISLTLVLPALVPLLAPQSDLVMLVKPQFELQPGQVGKGGIVRDESLYAVVEQRIRDCCAALGLEVLAWIDSPIQGGDGNREFFVHARRAA
;
A
#
# COMPACT_ATOMS: atom_id res chain seq x y z
N MET A 1 31.48 -5.24 -5.95
CA MET A 1 30.15 -5.28 -5.31
C MET A 1 29.24 -6.04 -6.25
N ARG A 2 28.41 -6.97 -5.75
CA ARG A 2 27.49 -7.73 -6.61
C ARG A 2 26.62 -6.80 -7.45
N ALA A 3 26.47 -7.09 -8.73
CA ALA A 3 25.77 -6.26 -9.70
C ALA A 3 24.32 -5.98 -9.25
N ASP A 4 23.61 -6.99 -8.77
CA ASP A 4 22.23 -6.82 -8.29
C ASP A 4 22.10 -5.90 -7.08
N VAL A 5 23.12 -5.85 -6.21
CA VAL A 5 23.21 -4.91 -5.08
C VAL A 5 23.64 -3.52 -5.54
N PHE A 6 24.65 -3.45 -6.41
CA PHE A 6 25.16 -2.21 -6.96
C PHE A 6 24.07 -1.38 -7.63
N LEU A 7 23.25 -2.02 -8.46
CA LEU A 7 22.16 -1.34 -9.17
C LEU A 7 21.14 -0.73 -8.20
N VAL A 8 20.87 -1.38 -7.07
CA VAL A 8 19.96 -0.84 -6.05
C VAL A 8 20.60 0.31 -5.29
N GLU A 9 21.81 0.12 -4.76
CA GLU A 9 22.50 1.14 -3.96
C GLU A 9 22.84 2.41 -4.77
N ARG A 10 23.01 2.29 -6.08
CA ARG A 10 23.27 3.41 -7.00
C ARG A 10 22.00 3.98 -7.65
N GLY A 11 20.83 3.51 -7.26
CA GLY A 11 19.55 4.05 -7.73
C GLY A 11 19.19 3.71 -9.18
N HIS A 12 19.90 2.75 -9.80
CA HIS A 12 19.53 2.21 -11.11
C HIS A 12 18.33 1.24 -11.04
N ALA A 13 18.02 0.72 -9.85
CA ALA A 13 16.87 -0.12 -9.58
C ALA A 13 16.27 0.21 -8.19
N ALA A 14 14.95 0.23 -8.09
CA ALA A 14 14.22 0.39 -6.84
C ALA A 14 14.28 -0.87 -5.94
N THR A 15 14.42 -2.06 -6.53
CA THR A 15 14.46 -3.33 -5.77
C THR A 15 15.49 -4.29 -6.33
N ARG A 16 15.96 -5.26 -5.52
CA ARG A 16 16.86 -6.33 -6.00
C ARG A 16 16.22 -7.14 -7.13
N SER A 17 14.92 -7.42 -7.04
CA SER A 17 14.23 -8.15 -8.11
C SER A 17 14.20 -7.37 -9.42
N GLN A 18 14.07 -6.04 -9.38
CA GLN A 18 14.20 -5.20 -10.58
C GLN A 18 15.64 -5.19 -11.10
N ALA A 19 16.63 -5.07 -10.22
CA ALA A 19 18.05 -5.14 -10.62
C ALA A 19 18.38 -6.44 -11.38
N GLN A 20 17.88 -7.58 -10.90
CA GLN A 20 18.07 -8.87 -11.57
C GLN A 20 17.44 -8.92 -12.97
N ARG A 21 16.29 -8.27 -13.16
CA ARG A 21 15.65 -8.17 -14.48
C ARG A 21 16.40 -7.25 -15.41
N LEU A 22 16.86 -6.09 -14.92
CA LEU A 22 17.70 -5.19 -15.70
C LEU A 22 18.97 -5.91 -16.17
N ILE A 23 19.61 -6.69 -15.31
CA ILE A 23 20.77 -7.52 -15.68
C ILE A 23 20.41 -8.51 -16.79
N ALA A 24 19.25 -9.17 -16.69
CA ALA A 24 18.77 -10.09 -17.74
C ALA A 24 18.46 -9.38 -19.07
N SER A 25 17.93 -8.16 -19.04
CA SER A 25 17.68 -7.32 -20.23
C SER A 25 18.94 -6.66 -20.79
N GLY A 26 20.03 -6.66 -20.00
CA GLY A 26 21.35 -6.21 -20.42
C GLY A 26 21.84 -5.00 -19.63
N VAL A 27 22.90 -5.21 -18.86
CA VAL A 27 23.64 -4.15 -18.16
C VAL A 27 25.11 -4.22 -18.56
N GLN A 28 25.73 -3.06 -18.72
CA GLN A 28 27.17 -2.97 -18.90
C GLN A 28 27.78 -1.87 -18.04
N TRP A 29 29.06 -2.00 -17.71
CA TRP A 29 29.78 -1.05 -16.89
C TRP A 29 31.18 -0.75 -17.45
N ARG A 30 31.75 0.41 -17.10
CA ARG A 30 33.14 0.77 -17.44
C ARG A 30 33.76 1.63 -16.34
N LEU A 31 35.10 1.64 -16.23
CA LEU A 31 35.81 2.43 -15.20
C LEU A 31 36.04 3.89 -15.58
N SER A 32 36.01 4.20 -16.88
CA SER A 32 36.20 5.55 -17.39
C SER A 32 35.64 5.67 -18.80
N ALA A 33 35.46 6.88 -19.30
CA ALA A 33 34.93 7.13 -20.64
C ALA A 33 35.74 6.49 -21.78
N LEU A 34 37.04 6.25 -21.55
CA LEU A 34 37.96 5.65 -22.52
C LEU A 34 38.08 4.11 -22.37
N ALA A 35 37.55 3.54 -21.28
CA ALA A 35 37.57 2.10 -21.06
C ALA A 35 36.43 1.41 -21.84
N PRO A 36 36.65 0.16 -22.31
CA PRO A 36 35.61 -0.60 -22.97
C PRO A 36 34.48 -0.96 -21.99
N TRP A 37 33.27 -1.08 -22.52
CA TRP A 37 32.13 -1.59 -21.76
C TRP A 37 32.29 -3.08 -21.47
N GLN A 38 32.04 -3.45 -20.21
CA GLN A 38 32.02 -4.81 -19.73
C GLN A 38 30.58 -5.21 -19.43
N LYS A 39 30.09 -6.28 -20.05
CA LYS A 39 28.73 -6.78 -19.81
C LYS A 39 28.63 -7.49 -18.47
N VAL A 40 27.54 -7.24 -17.76
CA VAL A 40 27.11 -8.04 -16.62
C VAL A 40 26.38 -9.27 -17.17
N VAL A 41 26.82 -10.46 -16.79
CA VAL A 41 26.28 -11.74 -17.29
C VAL A 41 25.34 -12.37 -16.27
N LYS A 42 25.61 -12.19 -14.97
CA LYS A 42 24.80 -12.73 -13.88
C LYS A 42 24.71 -11.77 -12.70
N ASN A 43 23.65 -11.94 -11.91
CA ASN A 43 23.32 -11.10 -10.74
C ASN A 43 24.49 -10.91 -9.75
N GLY A 44 25.33 -11.94 -9.61
CA GLY A 44 26.45 -11.95 -8.68
C GLY A 44 27.78 -11.44 -9.25
N ASP A 45 27.82 -10.96 -10.50
CA ASP A 45 29.05 -10.39 -11.06
C ASP A 45 29.46 -9.14 -10.29
N ASP A 46 30.76 -8.90 -10.16
CA ASP A 46 31.28 -7.73 -9.45
C ASP A 46 31.33 -6.50 -10.34
N ILE A 47 30.65 -5.44 -9.90
CA ILE A 47 30.80 -4.09 -10.42
C ILE A 47 31.69 -3.28 -9.46
N PRO A 48 32.76 -2.64 -9.96
CA PRO A 48 33.58 -1.72 -9.16
C PRO A 48 32.75 -0.52 -8.68
N SER A 49 32.99 -0.06 -7.44
CA SER A 49 32.21 1.03 -6.83
C SER A 49 32.29 2.36 -7.58
N VAL A 50 33.34 2.58 -8.38
CA VAL A 50 33.55 3.79 -9.17
C VAL A 50 33.08 3.64 -10.63
N ALA A 51 32.55 2.49 -11.00
CA ALA A 51 32.17 2.23 -12.38
C ALA A 51 30.95 3.07 -12.81
N GLU A 52 31.01 3.56 -14.04
CA GLU A 52 29.84 4.04 -14.77
C GLU A 52 29.05 2.83 -15.27
N VAL A 53 27.73 2.87 -15.12
CA VAL A 53 26.82 1.81 -15.55
C VAL A 53 25.86 2.33 -16.61
N GLN A 54 25.60 1.49 -17.60
CA GLN A 54 24.59 1.71 -18.62
C GLN A 54 23.62 0.53 -18.64
N LEU A 55 22.33 0.84 -18.56
CA LEU A 55 21.24 -0.09 -18.85
C LEU A 55 21.05 -0.10 -20.37
N LEU A 56 21.06 -1.28 -20.98
CA LEU A 56 20.84 -1.41 -22.42
C LEU A 56 19.34 -1.35 -22.77
N ASP A 57 18.50 -1.71 -21.81
CA ASP A 57 17.04 -1.58 -21.84
C ASP A 57 16.58 -1.11 -20.46
N ASP A 58 16.02 0.09 -20.39
CA ASP A 58 15.51 0.71 -19.17
C ASP A 58 13.98 0.65 -19.05
N ALA A 59 13.28 -0.03 -19.97
CA ALA A 59 11.83 -0.17 -19.91
C ALA A 59 11.38 -0.82 -18.59
N GLU A 60 12.17 -1.76 -18.06
CA GLU A 60 11.98 -2.40 -16.75
C GLU A 60 12.23 -1.46 -15.55
N ALA A 61 12.88 -0.32 -15.75
CA ALA A 61 13.18 0.69 -14.72
C ALA A 61 12.09 1.77 -14.58
N LYS A 62 11.16 1.86 -15.54
CA LYS A 62 10.16 2.94 -15.61
C LYS A 62 9.26 3.06 -14.37
N TYR A 63 8.89 1.92 -13.79
CA TYR A 63 8.06 1.83 -12.60
C TYR A 63 8.76 1.04 -11.50
N ILE A 64 8.37 1.27 -10.24
CA ILE A 64 8.91 0.55 -9.07
C ILE A 64 8.79 -0.97 -9.21
N SER A 65 7.73 -1.45 -9.87
CA SER A 65 7.53 -2.86 -10.15
C SER A 65 6.91 -3.08 -11.53
N ARG A 66 6.99 -4.32 -12.02
CA ARG A 66 6.37 -4.74 -13.28
C ARG A 66 4.86 -4.48 -13.33
N GLY A 67 4.20 -4.39 -12.18
CA GLY A 67 2.78 -4.02 -12.12
C GLY A 67 2.50 -2.73 -12.88
N GLY A 68 3.39 -1.73 -12.78
CA GLY A 68 3.20 -0.46 -13.49
C GLY A 68 3.16 -0.62 -15.01
N LEU A 69 4.00 -1.51 -15.58
CA LEU A 69 3.98 -1.81 -17.01
C LEU A 69 2.68 -2.49 -17.45
N LYS A 70 2.14 -3.37 -16.60
CA LYS A 70 0.84 -4.02 -16.85
C LYS A 70 -0.28 -2.99 -16.93
N LEU A 71 -0.39 -2.15 -15.90
CA LEU A 71 -1.44 -1.14 -15.83
C LEU A 71 -1.29 -0.10 -16.94
N GLU A 72 -0.06 0.34 -17.25
CA GLU A 72 0.17 1.28 -18.34
C GLU A 72 -0.33 0.72 -19.68
N GLY A 73 0.01 -0.53 -20.00
CA GLY A 73 -0.45 -1.15 -21.24
C GLY A 73 -1.97 -1.32 -21.28
N ALA A 74 -2.59 -1.66 -20.14
CA ALA A 74 -4.04 -1.74 -20.04
C ALA A 74 -4.71 -0.36 -20.28
N LEU A 75 -4.26 0.69 -19.60
CA LEU A 75 -4.79 2.05 -19.78
C LEU A 75 -4.68 2.51 -21.24
N LYS A 76 -3.54 2.25 -21.90
CA LYS A 76 -3.34 2.57 -23.32
C LYS A 76 -4.27 1.78 -24.24
N ALA A 77 -4.39 0.47 -24.05
CA ALA A 77 -5.25 -0.39 -24.86
C ALA A 77 -6.75 -0.03 -24.71
N LEU A 78 -7.15 0.41 -23.52
CA LEU A 78 -8.52 0.82 -23.22
C LEU A 78 -8.80 2.30 -23.58
N GLY A 79 -7.77 3.08 -23.94
CA GLY A 79 -7.90 4.52 -24.20
C GLY A 79 -8.31 5.33 -22.96
N LEU A 80 -8.00 4.83 -21.75
CA LEU A 80 -8.37 5.49 -20.49
C LEU A 80 -7.32 6.53 -20.09
N SER A 81 -7.79 7.73 -19.75
CA SER A 81 -6.97 8.75 -19.11
C SER A 81 -7.25 8.77 -17.61
N VAL A 82 -6.19 8.83 -16.80
CA VAL A 82 -6.28 8.94 -15.34
C VAL A 82 -5.89 10.32 -14.83
N ALA A 83 -5.62 11.27 -15.74
CA ALA A 83 -5.20 12.61 -15.39
C ALA A 83 -6.26 13.32 -14.54
N GLY A 84 -5.84 13.82 -13.38
CA GLY A 84 -6.73 14.50 -12.42
C GLY A 84 -7.67 13.60 -11.64
N LEU A 85 -7.64 12.27 -11.84
CA LEU A 85 -8.56 11.35 -11.17
C LEU A 85 -8.13 11.04 -9.73
N ARG A 86 -9.12 10.69 -8.90
CA ARG A 86 -8.92 10.00 -7.62
C ARG A 86 -9.07 8.50 -7.85
N CYS A 87 -8.03 7.75 -7.52
CA CYS A 87 -7.94 6.33 -7.81
C CYS A 87 -7.85 5.50 -6.52
N LEU A 88 -8.43 4.31 -6.55
CA LEU A 88 -8.21 3.26 -5.55
C LEU A 88 -7.33 2.16 -6.15
N ASP A 89 -6.22 1.84 -5.50
CA ASP A 89 -5.30 0.75 -5.86
C ASP A 89 -5.38 -0.38 -4.83
N VAL A 90 -6.02 -1.50 -5.20
CA VAL A 90 -6.28 -2.63 -4.30
C VAL A 90 -5.23 -3.72 -4.49
N GLY A 91 -4.48 -4.01 -3.43
CA GLY A 91 -3.26 -4.83 -3.50
C GLY A 91 -2.04 -3.98 -3.85
N GLN A 92 -1.90 -2.82 -3.19
CA GLN A 92 -0.88 -1.82 -3.52
C GLN A 92 0.55 -2.40 -3.53
N SER A 93 0.85 -3.32 -2.63
CA SER A 93 2.15 -4.00 -2.48
C SER A 93 3.32 -3.00 -2.54
N THR A 94 4.31 -3.23 -3.40
CA THR A 94 5.44 -2.31 -3.63
C THR A 94 5.06 -1.00 -4.31
N GLY A 95 3.85 -0.91 -4.88
CA GLY A 95 3.27 0.31 -5.44
C GLY A 95 3.41 0.46 -6.96
N GLY A 96 3.55 -0.63 -7.72
CA GLY A 96 3.70 -0.56 -9.19
C GLY A 96 2.51 0.10 -9.90
N PHE A 97 1.27 -0.26 -9.52
CA PHE A 97 0.06 0.34 -10.08
C PHE A 97 -0.08 1.80 -9.65
N THR A 98 0.08 2.08 -8.35
CA THR A 98 0.16 3.45 -7.80
C THR A 98 1.17 4.33 -8.56
N ASP A 99 2.40 3.87 -8.78
CA ASP A 99 3.43 4.60 -9.53
C ASP A 99 3.00 4.90 -10.97
N CYS A 100 2.39 3.92 -11.64
CA CYS A 100 1.80 4.13 -12.96
C CYS A 100 0.72 5.21 -12.95
N LEU A 101 -0.24 5.15 -12.02
CA LEU A 101 -1.31 6.14 -11.93
C LEU A 101 -0.76 7.56 -11.70
N LEU A 102 0.19 7.72 -10.78
CA LEU A 102 0.79 9.02 -10.48
C LEU A 102 1.59 9.59 -11.65
N GLN A 103 2.38 8.76 -12.35
CA GLN A 103 3.12 9.19 -13.54
C GLN A 103 2.19 9.53 -14.72
N GLN A 104 1.01 8.92 -14.78
CA GLN A 104 -0.04 9.22 -15.77
C GLN A 104 -0.95 10.39 -15.34
N GLY A 105 -0.63 11.06 -14.23
CA GLY A 105 -1.26 12.30 -13.82
C GLY A 105 -2.45 12.17 -12.88
N ALA A 106 -2.67 11.02 -12.24
CA ALA A 106 -3.67 10.89 -11.18
C ALA A 106 -3.46 11.96 -10.09
N ALA A 107 -4.55 12.57 -9.65
CA ALA A 107 -4.53 13.60 -8.60
C ALA A 107 -4.27 12.98 -7.22
N GLN A 108 -4.79 11.77 -6.99
CA GLN A 108 -4.64 11.05 -5.74
C GLN A 108 -4.76 9.54 -5.98
N VAL A 109 -4.00 8.76 -5.20
CA VAL A 109 -4.15 7.31 -5.11
C VAL A 109 -4.30 6.91 -3.65
N ILE A 110 -5.44 6.31 -3.30
CA ILE A 110 -5.59 5.60 -2.04
C ILE A 110 -5.26 4.14 -2.32
N GLY A 111 -4.22 3.62 -1.67
CA GLY A 111 -3.79 2.24 -1.83
C GLY A 111 -4.19 1.40 -0.63
N VAL A 112 -4.74 0.22 -0.87
CA VAL A 112 -5.11 -0.75 0.16
C VAL A 112 -4.26 -1.99 0.01
N ASP A 113 -3.67 -2.47 1.11
CA ASP A 113 -2.92 -3.72 1.14
C ASP A 113 -3.19 -4.49 2.45
N VAL A 114 -3.12 -5.82 2.36
CA VAL A 114 -3.28 -6.72 3.52
C VAL A 114 -1.96 -6.88 4.29
N GLY A 115 -0.82 -6.72 3.63
CA GLY A 115 0.49 -6.79 4.26
C GLY A 115 0.89 -5.46 4.89
N HIS A 116 2.15 -5.41 5.33
CA HIS A 116 2.73 -4.28 6.06
C HIS A 116 4.11 -3.91 5.50
N ALA A 117 4.43 -2.62 5.54
CA ALA A 117 5.73 -2.05 5.20
C ALA A 117 6.27 -2.48 3.82
N GLN A 118 5.38 -2.64 2.83
CA GLN A 118 5.76 -3.05 1.47
C GLN A 118 5.91 -1.86 0.51
N LEU A 119 5.13 -0.79 0.72
CA LEU A 119 5.12 0.35 -0.18
C LEU A 119 6.49 1.04 -0.20
N HIS A 120 7.01 1.27 -1.40
CA HIS A 120 8.30 1.92 -1.63
C HIS A 120 8.34 3.34 -1.06
N ASP A 121 9.45 3.73 -0.42
CA ASP A 121 9.60 4.99 0.33
C ASP A 121 9.24 6.24 -0.47
N ARG A 122 9.62 6.28 -1.76
CA ARG A 122 9.23 7.36 -2.68
C ARG A 122 7.71 7.56 -2.76
N LEU A 123 6.93 6.48 -2.83
CA LEU A 123 5.47 6.56 -2.88
C LEU A 123 4.89 6.85 -1.50
N ARG A 124 5.48 6.27 -0.45
CA ARG A 124 5.09 6.53 0.94
C ARG A 124 5.24 8.00 1.32
N SER A 125 6.19 8.70 0.70
CA SER A 125 6.46 10.12 0.94
C SER A 125 5.71 11.06 -0.04
N ASP A 126 4.99 10.53 -1.03
CA ASP A 126 4.24 11.35 -1.99
C ASP A 126 2.89 11.77 -1.37
N LEU A 127 2.64 13.07 -1.25
CA LEU A 127 1.42 13.63 -0.64
C LEU A 127 0.13 13.24 -1.38
N ARG A 128 0.23 12.77 -2.63
CA ARG A 128 -0.91 12.27 -3.41
C ARG A 128 -1.27 10.82 -3.05
N VAL A 129 -0.47 10.15 -2.22
CA VAL A 129 -0.67 8.74 -1.86
C VAL A 129 -1.12 8.62 -0.42
N VAL A 130 -2.22 7.88 -0.21
CA VAL A 130 -2.62 7.39 1.12
C VAL A 130 -2.40 5.89 1.14
N CYS A 131 -1.47 5.42 1.96
CA CYS A 131 -1.16 3.99 2.11
C CYS A 131 -1.94 3.41 3.29
N VAL A 132 -2.87 2.51 3.00
CA VAL A 132 -3.69 1.79 3.98
C VAL A 132 -3.26 0.33 4.02
N GLU A 133 -2.54 -0.04 5.07
CA GLU A 133 -2.00 -1.39 5.28
C GLU A 133 -2.82 -2.19 6.31
N GLY A 134 -2.68 -3.52 6.32
CA GLY A 134 -3.39 -4.41 7.24
C GLY A 134 -4.90 -4.55 6.97
N VAL A 135 -5.36 -4.16 5.78
CA VAL A 135 -6.79 -4.16 5.43
C VAL A 135 -7.09 -5.22 4.38
N ASN A 136 -8.04 -6.10 4.68
CA ASN A 136 -8.48 -7.13 3.75
C ASN A 136 -9.55 -6.58 2.80
N ALA A 137 -9.22 -6.51 1.51
CA ALA A 137 -10.11 -6.01 0.47
C ALA A 137 -11.47 -6.75 0.39
N ARG A 138 -11.52 -8.04 0.75
CA ARG A 138 -12.77 -8.84 0.75
C ARG A 138 -13.82 -8.30 1.72
N SER A 139 -13.38 -7.72 2.84
CA SER A 139 -14.25 -7.20 3.90
C SER A 139 -14.23 -5.67 3.96
N LEU A 140 -13.74 -5.01 2.90
CA LEU A 140 -13.65 -3.57 2.86
C LEU A 140 -15.04 -2.94 2.77
N THR A 141 -15.29 -1.94 3.59
CA THR A 141 -16.48 -1.08 3.53
C THR A 141 -16.06 0.38 3.39
N PRO A 142 -16.95 1.26 2.90
CA PRO A 142 -16.67 2.70 2.83
C PRO A 142 -16.21 3.27 4.19
N ASP A 143 -16.91 2.94 5.27
CA ASP A 143 -16.58 3.42 6.61
C ASP A 143 -15.24 2.87 7.11
N ALA A 144 -14.96 1.59 6.87
CA ALA A 144 -13.68 1.00 7.25
C ALA A 144 -12.51 1.63 6.48
N LEU A 145 -12.71 1.96 5.20
CA LEU A 145 -11.70 2.66 4.40
C LEU A 145 -11.44 4.06 4.94
N VAL A 146 -12.49 4.82 5.27
CA VAL A 146 -12.37 6.15 5.88
C VAL A 146 -11.59 6.08 7.19
N GLN A 147 -11.96 5.17 8.09
CA GLN A 147 -11.26 4.98 9.37
C GLN A 147 -9.79 4.61 9.17
N ALA A 148 -9.50 3.72 8.23
CA ALA A 148 -8.14 3.31 7.94
C ALA A 148 -7.30 4.44 7.32
N CYS A 149 -7.90 5.28 6.48
CA CYS A 149 -7.25 6.49 5.98
C CYS A 149 -6.96 7.48 7.11
N GLU A 150 -7.90 7.70 8.04
CA GLU A 150 -7.67 8.56 9.20
C GLU A 150 -6.50 8.06 10.05
N MET A 151 -6.42 6.74 10.26
CA MET A 151 -5.30 6.13 10.98
C MET A 151 -3.96 6.33 10.26
N ALA A 152 -3.93 6.21 8.93
CA ALA A 152 -2.72 6.38 8.12
C ALA A 152 -2.24 7.85 8.08
N LEU A 153 -3.18 8.80 8.10
CA LEU A 153 -2.90 10.24 8.00
C LEU A 153 -2.62 10.90 9.35
N SER A 154 -2.98 10.22 10.45
CA SER A 154 -2.86 10.78 11.80
C SER A 154 -1.61 10.33 12.52
N GLU A 155 -1.12 11.20 13.39
CA GLU A 155 -0.15 10.87 14.42
C GLU A 155 -0.86 10.69 15.77
N VAL A 156 -0.21 9.94 16.67
CA VAL A 156 -0.66 9.80 18.05
C VAL A 156 -0.20 11.03 18.82
N ILE A 157 -1.15 11.76 19.40
CA ILE A 157 -0.83 12.81 20.36
C ILE A 157 -0.55 12.11 21.69
N VAL A 158 0.71 12.10 22.10
CA VAL A 158 1.07 11.75 23.47
C VAL A 158 0.93 13.05 24.27
N PRO A 159 -0.02 13.14 25.22
CA PRO A 159 -0.09 14.30 26.10
C PRO A 159 1.27 14.40 26.82
N GLU A 160 1.81 15.62 26.94
CA GLU A 160 2.95 15.83 27.84
C GLU A 160 2.58 15.27 29.21
N GLU A 161 3.43 14.39 29.78
CA GLU A 161 3.26 13.99 31.16
C GLU A 161 3.55 15.24 32.01
N ASP A 162 2.49 15.88 32.50
CA ASP A 162 2.60 16.85 33.58
C ASP A 162 3.06 16.09 34.84
N ASN A 163 4.39 16.02 34.98
CA ASN A 163 5.05 15.45 36.14
C ASN A 163 5.18 16.48 37.29
N GLU A 164 4.77 17.73 37.08
CA GLU A 164 4.82 18.79 38.08
C GLU A 164 3.57 18.79 38.98
N THR A 165 2.40 18.44 38.43
CA THR A 165 1.14 18.42 39.18
C THR A 165 0.83 17.02 39.73
N GLN A 166 1.69 16.49 40.61
CA GLN A 166 1.34 15.28 41.38
C GLN A 166 0.40 15.66 42.53
N PRO A 167 -0.73 14.96 42.73
CA PRO A 167 -1.59 15.22 43.88
C PRO A 167 -0.82 14.92 45.17
N GLU A 168 -0.69 15.92 46.05
CA GLU A 168 -0.10 15.73 47.38
C GLU A 168 -1.02 14.84 48.22
N ALA A 169 -0.45 13.81 48.83
CA ALA A 169 -1.21 12.84 49.59
C ALA A 169 -1.75 13.47 50.87
N PRO A 170 -3.04 13.28 51.20
CA PRO A 170 -3.59 13.76 52.46
C PRO A 170 -2.82 13.09 53.60
N TYR A 171 -2.60 13.84 54.67
CA TYR A 171 -1.82 13.39 55.84
C TYR A 171 -0.32 13.18 55.59
N SER A 172 0.28 13.90 54.64
CA SER A 172 1.73 13.89 54.40
C SER A 172 2.55 14.07 55.70
N TRP A 173 2.04 14.89 56.63
CA TRP A 173 2.57 15.15 57.98
C TRP A 173 2.71 13.89 58.86
N MET A 174 1.89 12.84 58.67
CA MET A 174 1.99 11.60 59.44
C MET A 174 3.26 10.81 59.13
N ARG A 175 3.89 11.02 57.97
CA ARG A 175 5.15 10.32 57.60
C ARG A 175 6.39 10.90 58.28
N ASN A 176 6.33 12.14 58.78
CA ASN A 176 7.46 12.84 59.42
C ASN A 176 7.27 13.01 60.94
N GLY A 177 6.65 12.05 61.62
CA GLY A 177 6.60 12.01 63.08
C GLY A 177 5.42 12.75 63.72
N GLY A 178 4.41 13.15 62.94
CA GLY A 178 3.06 13.40 63.47
C GLY A 178 2.83 14.70 64.23
N LEU A 179 3.73 15.69 64.15
CA LEU A 179 3.53 17.01 64.77
C LEU A 179 2.75 17.92 63.83
N VAL A 180 1.48 18.15 64.16
CA VAL A 180 0.64 19.19 63.55
C VAL A 180 0.74 20.42 64.46
N ASP A 181 1.31 21.52 63.97
CA ASP A 181 1.25 22.80 64.67
C ASP A 181 0.06 23.64 64.19
N GLU A 182 -0.21 24.77 64.84
CA GLU A 182 -1.34 25.65 64.51
C GLU A 182 -1.19 26.36 63.14
N ALA A 183 -0.08 26.13 62.42
CA ALA A 183 0.17 26.68 61.08
C ALA A 183 -0.04 25.66 59.95
N TYR A 184 -0.45 24.43 60.26
CA TYR A 184 -0.75 23.40 59.26
C TYR A 184 -2.10 23.66 58.57
N ASP A 185 -2.07 23.86 57.26
CA ASP A 185 -3.24 24.10 56.39
C ASP A 185 -3.27 23.01 55.30
N ASP A 186 -4.23 22.08 55.41
CA ASP A 186 -4.46 20.99 54.45
C ASP A 186 -5.59 21.31 53.46
N SER A 187 -6.01 22.58 53.37
CA SER A 187 -7.10 22.97 52.46
C SER A 187 -6.78 22.73 50.98
N ASP A 188 -5.49 22.65 50.63
CA ASP A 188 -4.99 22.34 49.29
C ASP A 188 -4.60 20.85 49.08
N ASP A 189 -4.71 19.99 50.11
CA ASP A 189 -4.40 18.55 49.99
C ASP A 189 -5.38 17.87 49.02
N ALA A 190 -4.87 16.99 48.15
CA ALA A 190 -5.72 16.23 47.25
C ALA A 190 -6.57 15.23 48.05
N LYS A 191 -7.84 15.04 47.67
CA LYS A 191 -8.67 14.04 48.35
C LYS A 191 -8.26 12.64 47.91
N ASP A 192 -8.52 11.64 48.76
CA ASP A 192 -8.23 10.23 48.44
C ASP A 192 -8.85 9.79 47.10
N GLN A 193 -10.05 10.30 46.77
CA GLN A 193 -10.74 10.04 45.51
C GLN A 193 -9.97 10.60 44.30
N ASP A 194 -9.36 11.78 44.43
CA ASP A 194 -8.60 12.43 43.35
C ASP A 194 -7.28 11.68 43.10
N ILE A 195 -6.64 11.18 44.16
CA ILE A 195 -5.43 10.35 44.07
C ILE A 195 -5.75 8.98 43.46
N GLU A 196 -6.87 8.36 43.85
CA GLU A 196 -7.30 7.09 43.29
C GLU A 196 -7.65 7.24 41.81
N ALA A 197 -8.33 8.32 41.42
CA ALA A 197 -8.59 8.66 40.03
C ALA A 197 -7.28 8.85 39.23
N PHE A 198 -6.33 9.62 39.75
CA PHE A 198 -5.01 9.83 39.12
C PHE A 198 -4.22 8.52 38.94
N LYS A 199 -4.20 7.66 39.97
CA LYS A 199 -3.54 6.33 39.91
C LYS A 199 -4.24 5.40 38.92
N SER A 200 -5.57 5.41 38.89
CA SER A 200 -6.38 4.63 37.96
C SER A 200 -6.10 5.06 36.51
N GLU A 201 -6.07 6.36 36.24
CA GLU A 201 -5.76 6.90 34.92
C GLU A 201 -4.34 6.52 34.46
N ARG A 202 -3.34 6.63 35.33
CA ARG A 202 -1.95 6.20 35.06
C ARG A 202 -1.85 4.70 34.80
N ALA A 203 -2.57 3.87 35.57
CA ALA A 203 -2.62 2.43 35.36
C ALA A 203 -3.28 2.09 34.01
N GLN A 204 -4.34 2.79 33.61
CA GLN A 204 -4.99 2.61 32.32
C GLN A 204 -4.10 3.09 31.15
N ARG A 205 -3.40 4.22 31.29
CA ARG A 205 -2.36 4.69 30.34
C ARG A 205 -1.26 3.66 30.16
N ALA A 206 -0.73 3.11 31.26
CA ALA A 206 0.31 2.08 31.25
C ALA A 206 -0.18 0.74 30.64
N GLN A 207 -1.48 0.44 30.76
CA GLN A 207 -2.13 -0.70 30.12
C GLN A 207 -2.58 -0.41 28.67
N GLY A 208 -2.41 0.83 28.17
CA GLY A 208 -2.84 1.24 26.84
C GLY A 208 -4.35 1.25 26.62
N THR A 209 -5.15 1.32 27.69
CA THR A 209 -6.63 1.23 27.63
C THR A 209 -7.32 2.59 27.53
N LEU A 210 -6.60 3.70 27.66
CA LEU A 210 -7.16 5.03 27.42
C LEU A 210 -7.31 5.32 25.93
N PRO A 211 -8.34 6.09 25.52
CA PRO A 211 -8.50 6.52 24.14
C PRO A 211 -7.26 7.29 23.68
N VAL A 212 -6.61 6.79 22.64
CA VAL A 212 -5.46 7.46 22.03
C VAL A 212 -5.98 8.63 21.22
N GLU A 213 -5.68 9.86 21.66
CA GLU A 213 -5.99 11.04 20.87
C GLU A 213 -5.12 11.05 19.62
N ARG A 214 -5.76 11.24 18.46
CA ARG A 214 -5.11 11.25 17.15
C ARG A 214 -5.47 12.54 16.43
N ARG A 215 -4.51 13.08 15.70
CA ARG A 215 -4.73 14.23 14.83
C ARG A 215 -4.01 13.99 13.52
N ARG A 216 -4.66 14.37 12.42
CA ARG A 216 -4.01 14.38 11.10
C ARG A 216 -2.74 15.21 11.15
N ARG A 217 -1.67 14.70 10.53
CA ARG A 217 -0.44 15.46 10.36
C ARG A 217 -0.74 16.74 9.54
N PRO A 218 -0.09 17.88 9.81
CA PRO A 218 -0.40 19.15 9.16
C PRO A 218 -0.38 19.09 7.62
N GLU A 219 0.59 18.37 7.05
CA GLU A 219 0.73 18.17 5.60
C GLU A 219 -0.38 17.31 4.98
N CYS A 220 -1.16 16.60 5.81
CA CYS A 220 -2.27 15.74 5.39
C CYS A 220 -3.66 16.28 5.82
N ALA A 221 -3.74 17.51 6.35
CA ALA A 221 -4.98 18.04 6.92
C ALA A 221 -6.15 18.01 5.91
N ASP A 222 -5.90 18.47 4.68
CA ASP A 222 -6.90 18.62 3.62
C ASP A 222 -6.99 17.41 2.67
N VAL A 223 -6.37 16.28 3.02
CA VAL A 223 -6.43 15.07 2.19
C VAL A 223 -7.88 14.56 2.12
N ASP A 224 -8.41 14.48 0.90
CA ASP A 224 -9.74 13.92 0.63
C ASP A 224 -9.72 12.39 0.80
N ILE A 225 -10.48 11.91 1.78
CA ILE A 225 -10.65 10.48 2.09
C ILE A 225 -12.04 9.96 1.75
N THR A 226 -12.84 10.73 0.99
CA THR A 226 -14.18 10.33 0.57
C THR A 226 -14.08 9.00 -0.18
N PRO A 227 -14.81 7.94 0.25
CA PRO A 227 -14.70 6.58 -0.27
C PRO A 227 -15.50 6.41 -1.56
N SER A 228 -15.20 7.26 -2.56
CA SER A 228 -15.85 7.31 -3.87
C SER A 228 -14.79 7.63 -4.92
N PHE A 229 -14.58 6.71 -5.87
CA PHE A 229 -13.47 6.77 -6.81
C PHE A 229 -13.95 6.68 -8.26
N THR A 230 -13.34 7.47 -9.14
CA THR A 230 -13.62 7.47 -10.58
C THR A 230 -12.86 6.36 -11.32
N LEU A 231 -11.82 5.82 -10.69
CA LEU A 231 -11.12 4.62 -11.13
C LEU A 231 -10.80 3.72 -9.93
N VAL A 232 -11.17 2.46 -10.01
CA VAL A 232 -10.69 1.41 -9.09
C VAL A 232 -9.87 0.42 -9.90
N THR A 233 -8.67 0.11 -9.43
CA THR A 233 -7.78 -0.89 -10.03
C THR A 233 -7.17 -1.79 -8.96
N GLY A 234 -6.55 -2.89 -9.37
CA GLY A 234 -5.87 -3.77 -8.44
C GLY A 234 -5.16 -4.95 -9.08
N ASP A 235 -4.08 -5.37 -8.41
CA ASP A 235 -3.25 -6.52 -8.74
C ASP A 235 -3.21 -7.49 -7.54
N LEU A 236 -4.26 -8.31 -7.43
CA LEU A 236 -4.45 -9.20 -6.27
C LEU A 236 -3.83 -10.58 -6.51
N SER A 237 -3.37 -11.21 -5.43
CA SER A 237 -2.84 -12.58 -5.45
C SER A 237 -3.50 -13.43 -4.39
N PHE A 238 -3.59 -14.74 -4.64
CA PHE A 238 -4.17 -15.73 -3.71
C PHE A 238 -5.64 -15.51 -3.33
N ILE A 239 -6.36 -14.70 -4.11
CA ILE A 239 -7.78 -14.45 -3.94
C ILE A 239 -8.45 -14.31 -5.30
N SER A 240 -9.65 -14.88 -5.43
CA SER A 240 -10.51 -14.70 -6.60
C SER A 240 -11.12 -13.31 -6.59
N LEU A 241 -11.13 -12.62 -7.74
CA LEU A 241 -11.80 -11.32 -7.87
C LEU A 241 -13.29 -11.42 -7.51
N THR A 242 -13.93 -12.57 -7.75
CA THR A 242 -15.35 -12.77 -7.40
C THR A 242 -15.64 -12.59 -5.90
N LEU A 243 -14.63 -12.71 -5.04
CA LEU A 243 -14.76 -12.50 -3.59
C LEU A 243 -14.50 -11.04 -3.18
N VAL A 244 -13.87 -10.25 -4.04
CA VAL A 244 -13.42 -8.89 -3.73
C VAL A 244 -14.31 -7.84 -4.39
N LEU A 245 -14.76 -8.09 -5.63
CA LEU A 245 -15.64 -7.17 -6.36
C LEU A 245 -16.87 -6.70 -5.57
N PRO A 246 -17.58 -7.56 -4.79
CA PRO A 246 -18.71 -7.09 -3.98
C PRO A 246 -18.37 -5.98 -2.98
N ALA A 247 -17.15 -5.98 -2.45
CA ALA A 247 -16.67 -4.96 -1.51
C ALA A 247 -16.17 -3.68 -2.22
N LEU A 248 -15.73 -3.79 -3.46
CA LEU A 248 -15.22 -2.64 -4.24
C LEU A 248 -16.33 -1.85 -4.93
N VAL A 249 -17.42 -2.50 -5.34
CA VAL A 249 -18.54 -1.84 -6.06
C VAL A 249 -19.16 -0.68 -5.28
N PRO A 250 -19.36 -0.74 -3.95
CA PRO A 250 -19.81 0.41 -3.17
C PRO A 250 -18.88 1.62 -3.20
N LEU A 251 -17.60 1.44 -3.52
CA LEU A 251 -16.58 2.50 -3.58
C LEU A 251 -16.48 3.16 -4.97
N LEU A 252 -17.15 2.61 -5.97
CA LEU A 252 -17.19 3.16 -7.34
C LEU A 252 -18.14 4.35 -7.40
N ALA A 253 -17.65 5.50 -7.87
CA ALA A 253 -18.49 6.63 -8.22
C ALA A 253 -19.45 6.27 -9.39
N PRO A 254 -20.54 7.01 -9.61
CA PRO A 254 -21.34 6.83 -10.82
C PRO A 254 -20.48 6.98 -12.09
N GLN A 255 -20.70 6.10 -13.09
CA GLN A 255 -19.96 6.10 -14.36
C GLN A 255 -18.43 5.92 -14.23
N SER A 256 -17.94 5.40 -13.10
CA SER A 256 -16.52 5.15 -12.87
C SER A 256 -16.03 3.88 -13.55
N ASP A 257 -14.74 3.85 -13.89
CA ASP A 257 -14.08 2.69 -14.46
C ASP A 257 -13.54 1.75 -13.36
N LEU A 258 -13.69 0.45 -13.58
CA LEU A 258 -13.07 -0.62 -12.82
C LEU A 258 -12.12 -1.36 -13.77
N VAL A 259 -10.83 -1.38 -13.46
CA VAL A 259 -9.79 -2.04 -14.28
C VAL A 259 -8.98 -2.98 -13.40
N MET A 260 -9.33 -4.27 -13.38
CA MET A 260 -8.72 -5.26 -12.48
C MET A 260 -7.85 -6.24 -13.24
N LEU A 261 -6.68 -6.55 -12.70
CA LEU A 261 -5.85 -7.63 -13.22
C LEU A 261 -6.42 -8.98 -12.76
N VAL A 262 -6.74 -9.83 -13.73
CA VAL A 262 -7.24 -11.18 -13.57
C VAL A 262 -6.09 -12.18 -13.74
N LYS A 263 -5.93 -13.03 -12.73
CA LYS A 263 -4.88 -14.05 -12.69
C LYS A 263 -5.52 -15.44 -12.66
N PRO A 264 -5.61 -16.14 -13.80
CA PRO A 264 -6.32 -17.43 -13.90
C PRO A 264 -5.96 -18.44 -12.81
N GLN A 265 -4.69 -18.48 -12.36
CA GLN A 265 -4.22 -19.38 -11.31
C GLN A 265 -4.86 -19.15 -9.93
N PHE A 266 -5.41 -17.97 -9.65
CA PHE A 266 -6.15 -17.66 -8.42
C PHE A 266 -7.66 -17.70 -8.60
N GLU A 267 -8.09 -17.81 -9.86
CA GLU A 267 -9.49 -17.95 -10.20
C GLU A 267 -9.87 -19.45 -10.27
N LEU A 268 -9.01 -20.30 -10.80
CA LEU A 268 -9.30 -21.72 -11.04
C LEU A 268 -9.23 -22.58 -9.76
N GLN A 269 -9.85 -23.77 -9.83
CA GLN A 269 -9.90 -24.72 -8.73
C GLN A 269 -8.66 -25.61 -8.63
N PRO A 270 -8.38 -26.22 -7.46
CA PRO A 270 -7.36 -27.27 -7.34
C PRO A 270 -7.60 -28.38 -8.37
N GLY A 271 -6.58 -28.68 -9.19
CA GLY A 271 -6.67 -29.64 -10.30
C GLY A 271 -6.76 -29.01 -11.69
N GLN A 272 -7.19 -27.75 -11.79
CA GLN A 272 -7.16 -26.96 -13.03
C GLN A 272 -5.84 -26.16 -13.17
N VAL A 273 -5.08 -26.07 -12.09
CA VAL A 273 -3.78 -25.39 -12.04
C VAL A 273 -2.67 -26.45 -11.99
N GLY A 274 -1.71 -26.35 -12.91
CA GLY A 274 -0.61 -27.30 -13.03
C GLY A 274 0.49 -27.10 -11.97
N LYS A 275 1.51 -27.97 -12.02
CA LYS A 275 2.68 -27.89 -11.13
C LYS A 275 3.32 -26.50 -11.20
N GLY A 276 3.60 -25.92 -10.03
CA GLY A 276 4.17 -24.57 -9.91
C GLY A 276 3.15 -23.43 -9.99
N GLY A 277 1.85 -23.72 -9.96
CA GLY A 277 0.82 -22.69 -10.01
C GLY A 277 0.54 -22.17 -11.43
N ILE A 278 0.95 -22.91 -12.46
CA ILE A 278 0.87 -22.46 -13.86
C ILE A 278 -0.38 -23.04 -14.54
N VAL A 279 -1.18 -22.19 -15.17
CA VAL A 279 -2.33 -22.58 -15.99
C VAL A 279 -1.85 -22.86 -17.41
N ARG A 280 -1.83 -24.15 -17.78
CA ARG A 280 -1.34 -24.62 -19.09
C ARG A 280 -2.44 -24.85 -20.11
N ASP A 281 -3.65 -25.13 -19.64
CA ASP A 281 -4.81 -25.36 -20.50
C ASP A 281 -5.47 -24.02 -20.80
N GLU A 282 -5.24 -23.50 -22.00
CA GLU A 282 -5.76 -22.20 -22.43
C GLU A 282 -7.29 -22.18 -22.56
N SER A 283 -7.94 -23.35 -22.69
CA SER A 283 -9.41 -23.42 -22.75
C SER A 283 -10.06 -22.94 -21.45
N LEU A 284 -9.32 -23.01 -20.34
CA LEU A 284 -9.78 -22.54 -19.03
C LEU A 284 -9.84 -21.01 -18.92
N TYR A 285 -9.16 -20.26 -19.81
CA TYR A 285 -9.24 -18.80 -19.78
C TYR A 285 -10.65 -18.29 -20.09
N ALA A 286 -11.36 -18.92 -21.03
CA ALA A 286 -12.75 -18.59 -21.34
C ALA A 286 -13.69 -18.86 -20.15
N VAL A 287 -13.40 -19.91 -19.37
CA VAL A 287 -14.16 -20.24 -18.14
C VAL A 287 -13.95 -19.16 -17.07
N VAL A 288 -12.71 -18.69 -16.91
CA VAL A 288 -12.37 -17.60 -15.99
C VAL A 288 -13.05 -16.30 -16.43
N GLU A 289 -12.93 -15.94 -17.70
CA GLU A 289 -13.57 -14.74 -18.26
C GLU A 289 -15.08 -14.74 -18.02
N GLN A 290 -15.77 -15.84 -18.37
CA GLN A 290 -17.21 -15.93 -18.20
C GLN A 290 -17.61 -15.76 -16.73
N ARG A 291 -16.88 -16.38 -15.80
CA ARG A 291 -17.18 -16.28 -14.37
C ARG A 291 -17.01 -14.84 -13.84
N ILE A 292 -15.99 -14.12 -14.30
CA ILE A 292 -15.79 -12.72 -13.93
C ILE A 292 -16.91 -11.86 -14.52
N ARG A 293 -17.30 -12.08 -15.78
CA ARG A 293 -18.43 -11.39 -16.41
C ARG A 293 -19.74 -11.62 -15.67
N ASP A 294 -20.04 -12.85 -15.28
CA ASP A 294 -21.24 -13.20 -14.51
C ASP A 294 -21.25 -12.50 -13.15
N CYS A 295 -20.09 -12.46 -12.47
CA CYS A 295 -19.94 -11.75 -11.20
C CYS A 295 -20.15 -10.24 -11.36
N CYS A 296 -19.54 -9.62 -12.38
CA CYS A 296 -19.76 -8.21 -12.70
C CYS A 296 -21.24 -7.92 -12.98
N ALA A 297 -21.91 -8.74 -13.80
CA ALA A 297 -23.32 -8.57 -14.12
C ALA A 297 -24.22 -8.67 -12.89
N ALA A 298 -23.96 -9.64 -12.00
CA ALA A 298 -24.69 -9.80 -10.74
C ALA A 298 -24.50 -8.59 -9.78
N LEU A 299 -23.42 -7.84 -9.93
CA LEU A 299 -23.10 -6.65 -9.17
C LEU A 299 -23.54 -5.33 -9.87
N GLY A 300 -24.23 -5.42 -11.02
CA GLY A 300 -24.66 -4.25 -11.78
C GLY A 300 -23.53 -3.52 -12.52
N LEU A 301 -22.42 -4.22 -12.80
CA LEU A 301 -21.33 -3.73 -13.63
C LEU A 301 -21.47 -4.23 -15.07
N GLU A 302 -21.27 -3.34 -16.02
CA GLU A 302 -21.15 -3.68 -17.44
C GLU A 302 -19.68 -3.91 -17.79
N VAL A 303 -19.33 -5.10 -18.29
CA VAL A 303 -17.96 -5.39 -18.75
C VAL A 303 -17.77 -4.87 -20.17
N LEU A 304 -16.94 -3.84 -20.31
CA LEU A 304 -16.66 -3.15 -21.57
C LEU A 304 -15.53 -3.82 -22.37
N ALA A 305 -14.53 -4.39 -21.68
CA ALA A 305 -13.43 -5.07 -22.34
C ALA A 305 -12.81 -6.18 -21.49
N TRP A 306 -12.25 -7.16 -22.20
CA TRP A 306 -11.36 -8.19 -21.66
C TRP A 306 -10.12 -8.22 -22.54
N ILE A 307 -8.96 -7.89 -21.98
CA ILE A 307 -7.73 -7.75 -22.75
C ILE A 307 -6.59 -8.53 -22.11
N ASP A 308 -5.62 -8.95 -22.92
CA ASP A 308 -4.37 -9.51 -22.41
C ASP A 308 -3.58 -8.47 -21.61
N SER A 309 -2.96 -8.90 -20.51
CA SER A 309 -1.89 -8.12 -19.88
C SER A 309 -0.71 -8.00 -20.86
N PRO A 310 -0.11 -6.82 -21.05
CA PRO A 310 0.96 -6.60 -22.01
C PRO A 310 2.24 -7.40 -21.70
N ILE A 311 2.38 -7.85 -20.45
CA ILE A 311 3.45 -8.72 -19.99
C ILE A 311 2.89 -9.87 -19.15
N GLN A 312 3.59 -11.01 -19.15
CA GLN A 312 3.22 -12.18 -18.36
C GLN A 312 3.51 -12.01 -16.86
N GLY A 313 2.84 -12.82 -16.04
CA GLY A 313 3.10 -13.01 -14.63
C GLY A 313 4.56 -13.40 -14.35
N GLY A 314 5.02 -13.21 -13.12
CA GLY A 314 6.43 -13.47 -12.76
C GLY A 314 6.79 -14.96 -12.73
N ASP A 315 5.75 -15.77 -12.61
CA ASP A 315 5.70 -17.22 -12.65
C ASP A 315 5.49 -17.76 -14.08
N GLY A 316 5.32 -16.88 -15.08
CA GLY A 316 5.04 -17.24 -16.46
C GLY A 316 3.55 -17.45 -16.78
N ASN A 317 2.64 -17.17 -15.85
CA ASN A 317 1.21 -17.22 -16.16
C ASN A 317 0.81 -16.11 -17.13
N ARG A 318 -0.08 -16.45 -18.07
CA ARG A 318 -0.83 -15.45 -18.85
C ARG A 318 -1.88 -14.82 -17.94
N GLU A 319 -1.95 -13.50 -17.95
CA GLU A 319 -2.85 -12.70 -17.12
C GLU A 319 -3.67 -11.77 -18.04
N PHE A 320 -4.82 -11.33 -17.55
CA PHE A 320 -5.76 -10.52 -18.32
C PHE A 320 -6.19 -9.30 -17.52
N PHE A 321 -6.70 -8.26 -18.18
CA PHE A 321 -7.45 -7.20 -17.51
C PHE A 321 -8.92 -7.31 -17.87
N VAL A 322 -9.77 -7.15 -16.85
CA VAL A 322 -11.19 -6.86 -17.05
C VAL A 322 -11.40 -5.36 -16.86
N HIS A 323 -12.05 -4.73 -17.84
CA HIS A 323 -12.55 -3.36 -17.74
C HIS A 323 -14.07 -3.42 -17.64
N ALA A 324 -14.61 -2.90 -16.56
CA ALA A 324 -16.03 -2.77 -16.34
C ALA A 324 -16.40 -1.35 -15.89
N ARG A 325 -17.66 -0.99 -16.06
CA ARG A 325 -18.20 0.29 -15.61
C ARG A 325 -19.45 0.07 -14.78
N ARG A 326 -19.61 0.87 -13.72
CA ARG A 326 -20.86 0.90 -12.96
C ARG A 326 -21.94 1.55 -13.83
N ALA A 327 -23.04 0.83 -14.06
CA ALA A 327 -24.21 1.39 -14.74
C ALA A 327 -24.69 2.66 -13.99
N ALA A 328 -25.20 3.64 -14.75
CA ALA A 328 -25.64 4.93 -14.22
C ALA A 328 -26.78 4.80 -13.20
#